data_AF-A0A415WX98-F1
#
_entry.id   AF-A0A415WX98-F1
#
_cell.length_a   1.000
_cell.length_b   1.000
_cell.length_c   1.000
_cell.angle_alpha   90.00
_cell.angle_beta   90.00
_cell.angle_gamma   90.00
#
_symmetry.space_group_name_H-M   'P 1'
#
loop_
_entity.id
_entity.type
_entity.pdbx_description
1 polymer ?
#
loop_
_entity_poly.entity_id
_entity_poly.type
_entity_poly.pdbx_seq_one_letter_code
_entity_poly.pdbx_strand_id
1 'polypeptide(L)'
;MGLPENWNCFDENGNPKDSFNHYSYGAIVGWLMDCAAGILVNDGKIVIAPQPDQRLGYLHASYDSPYGKITSDWKYEKNRIVYTFEIPANMTATVRLEGCDPETLKAGSYERVVSL
;
A
#
# COMPACT_ATOMS: atom_id res chain seq x y z
N MET A 1 -11.98 1.26 -20.53
CA MET A 1 -12.86 2.23 -19.84
C MET A 1 -12.14 2.62 -18.55
N GLY A 2 -11.90 3.91 -18.34
CA GLY A 2 -11.20 4.43 -17.16
C GLY A 2 -12.19 4.86 -16.07
N LEU A 3 -11.70 5.59 -15.08
CA LEU A 3 -12.55 6.10 -13.99
C LEU A 3 -13.42 7.26 -14.50
N PRO A 4 -14.68 7.36 -14.04
CA PRO A 4 -15.57 8.44 -14.43
C PRO A 4 -15.17 9.76 -13.78
N GLU A 5 -15.49 10.87 -14.44
CA GLU A 5 -15.30 12.22 -13.90
C GLU A 5 -16.22 12.51 -12.71
N ASN A 6 -17.43 11.96 -12.74
CA ASN A 6 -18.46 12.11 -11.72
C ASN A 6 -19.03 10.76 -11.30
N TRP A 7 -19.46 10.66 -10.03
CA TRP A 7 -20.18 9.49 -9.52
C TRP A 7 -21.47 9.19 -10.31
N ASN A 8 -22.16 10.23 -10.77
CA ASN A 8 -23.42 10.12 -11.53
C ASN A 8 -23.19 10.42 -13.02
N CYS A 9 -22.45 9.54 -13.69
CA CYS A 9 -22.02 9.71 -15.08
C CYS A 9 -23.03 9.21 -16.14
N PHE A 10 -24.18 8.69 -15.71
CA PHE A 10 -25.31 8.31 -16.55
C PHE A 10 -26.50 9.25 -16.32
N ASP A 11 -27.29 9.50 -17.37
CA ASP A 11 -28.58 10.19 -17.28
C ASP A 11 -29.71 9.24 -16.79
N GLU A 12 -30.93 9.76 -16.67
CA GLU A 12 -32.11 9.00 -16.24
C GLU A 12 -32.51 7.86 -17.19
N ASN A 13 -32.06 7.90 -18.44
CA ASN A 13 -32.29 6.87 -19.46
C ASN A 13 -31.12 5.87 -19.54
N GLY A 14 -30.08 6.05 -18.72
CA GLY A 14 -28.88 5.22 -18.73
C GLY A 14 -27.86 5.57 -19.82
N ASN A 15 -27.97 6.73 -20.48
CA ASN A 15 -26.96 7.17 -21.44
C ASN A 15 -25.76 7.83 -20.73
N PRO A 16 -24.52 7.57 -21.18
CA PRO A 16 -23.33 8.30 -20.73
C PRO A 16 -23.49 9.80 -20.96
N LYS A 17 -23.26 10.62 -19.92
CA LYS A 17 -23.28 12.09 -20.03
C LYS A 17 -21.95 12.77 -19.68
N ASP A 18 -21.02 12.04 -19.06
CA ASP A 18 -19.72 12.53 -18.59
C ASP A 18 -18.56 11.69 -19.16
N SER A 19 -17.32 12.15 -18.94
CA SER A 19 -16.10 11.42 -19.32
C SER A 19 -15.89 10.17 -18.46
N PHE A 20 -15.40 9.10 -19.08
CA PHE A 20 -15.00 7.83 -18.43
C PHE A 20 -13.49 7.61 -18.51
N ASN A 21 -12.72 8.69 -18.51
CA ASN A 21 -11.28 8.66 -18.52
C ASN A 21 -10.69 9.81 -17.70
N HIS A 22 -11.10 9.90 -16.43
CA HIS A 22 -10.68 10.94 -15.51
C HIS A 22 -9.90 10.34 -14.34
N TYR A 23 -8.78 10.94 -13.96
CA TYR A 23 -7.87 10.35 -12.96
C TYR A 23 -8.24 10.67 -11.50
N SER A 24 -9.13 11.64 -11.26
CA SER A 24 -9.38 12.22 -9.93
C SER A 24 -9.76 11.18 -8.88
N TYR A 25 -10.71 10.29 -9.17
CA TYR A 25 -11.07 9.21 -8.25
C TYR A 25 -9.97 8.15 -8.10
N GLY A 26 -9.00 8.13 -9.00
CA GLY A 26 -7.80 7.30 -8.91
C GLY A 26 -6.84 7.76 -7.82
N ALA A 27 -7.04 8.95 -7.23
CA ALA A 27 -6.24 9.43 -6.10
C ALA A 27 -6.24 8.47 -4.90
N ILE A 28 -7.23 7.57 -4.79
CA ILE A 28 -7.25 6.49 -3.79
C ILE A 28 -6.02 5.58 -3.86
N VAL A 29 -5.36 5.48 -5.02
CA VAL A 29 -4.11 4.71 -5.17
C VAL A 29 -3.01 5.26 -4.27
N GLY A 30 -2.99 6.56 -4.00
CA GLY A 30 -2.05 7.14 -3.02
C GLY A 30 -2.23 6.50 -1.65
N TRP A 31 -3.47 6.45 -1.15
CA TRP A 31 -3.82 5.81 0.12
C TRP A 31 -3.52 4.30 0.14
N LEU A 32 -3.74 3.60 -0.99
CA LEU A 32 -3.36 2.18 -1.10
C LEU A 32 -1.85 1.98 -0.90
N MET A 33 -1.02 2.89 -1.40
CA MET A 33 0.43 2.79 -1.34
C MET A 33 1.00 3.27 0.00
N ASP A 34 0.63 4.47 0.47
CA ASP A 34 1.26 5.09 1.64
C ASP A 34 0.63 4.68 2.98
N CYS A 35 -0.59 4.15 2.97
CA CYS A 35 -1.33 3.76 4.17
C CYS A 35 -1.62 2.26 4.21
N ALA A 36 -2.35 1.72 3.25
CA ALA A 36 -2.72 0.30 3.27
C ALA A 36 -1.47 -0.60 3.13
N ALA A 37 -0.62 -0.33 2.14
CA ALA A 37 0.70 -0.95 2.02
C ALA A 37 1.73 -0.30 2.95
N GLY A 38 1.55 0.98 3.30
CA GLY A 38 2.43 1.68 4.22
C GLY A 38 3.82 2.02 3.65
N ILE A 39 3.97 2.07 2.32
CA ILE A 39 5.23 2.39 1.66
C ILE A 39 5.34 3.90 1.48
N LEU A 40 6.26 4.52 2.21
CA LEU A 40 6.58 5.94 2.06
C LEU A 40 8.06 6.10 1.73
N VAL A 41 8.34 6.83 0.65
CA VAL A 41 9.70 7.20 0.24
C VAL A 41 9.77 8.72 0.16
N ASN A 42 10.63 9.32 0.97
CA ASN A 42 10.84 10.77 0.96
C ASN A 42 12.31 11.10 1.20
N ASP A 43 12.93 11.86 0.29
CA ASP A 43 14.34 12.30 0.37
C ASP A 43 15.33 11.16 0.73
N GLY A 44 15.19 10.00 0.08
CA GLY A 44 16.03 8.83 0.33
C GLY A 44 15.75 8.07 1.63
N LYS A 45 14.70 8.44 2.37
CA LYS A 45 14.23 7.73 3.56
C LYS A 45 13.07 6.82 3.20
N ILE A 46 13.16 5.56 3.59
CA ILE A 46 12.09 4.57 3.43
C ILE A 46 11.41 4.35 4.78
N VAL A 47 10.09 4.43 4.81
CA VAL A 47 9.25 3.98 5.92
C VAL A 47 8.32 2.88 5.39
N ILE A 48 8.24 1.79 6.14
CA ILE A 48 7.31 0.68 5.90
C ILE A 48 6.40 0.59 7.12
N ALA A 49 5.16 1.08 6.98
CA ALA A 49 4.19 1.17 8.07
C ALA A 49 2.80 0.67 7.62
N PRO A 50 2.68 -0.60 7.20
CA PRO A 50 1.41 -1.14 6.72
C PRO A 50 0.30 -0.99 7.76
N GLN A 51 -0.92 -0.74 7.30
CA GLN A 51 -2.13 -0.65 8.13
C GLN A 51 -3.10 -1.76 7.74
N PRO A 52 -2.94 -2.99 8.29
CA PRO A 52 -3.84 -4.09 8.01
C PRO A 52 -5.28 -3.81 8.42
N ASP A 53 -6.21 -4.29 7.61
CA ASP A 53 -7.63 -4.26 7.93
C ASP A 53 -8.28 -5.59 7.55
N GLN A 54 -9.03 -6.18 8.48
CA GLN A 54 -9.67 -7.48 8.27
C GLN A 54 -10.65 -7.49 7.10
N ARG A 55 -11.19 -6.33 6.69
CA ARG A 55 -12.09 -6.21 5.53
C ARG A 55 -11.40 -6.52 4.21
N LEU A 56 -10.08 -6.32 4.12
CA LEU A 56 -9.28 -6.70 2.94
C LEU A 56 -8.74 -8.13 3.06
N GLY A 57 -8.43 -8.57 4.28
CA GLY A 57 -7.89 -9.90 4.58
C GLY A 57 -6.41 -10.08 4.22
N TYR A 58 -5.96 -9.51 3.09
CA TYR A 58 -4.56 -9.43 2.70
C TYR A 58 -4.33 -8.28 1.71
N LEU A 59 -3.06 -7.90 1.56
CA LEU A 59 -2.59 -6.95 0.56
C LEU A 59 -1.17 -7.32 0.12
N HIS A 60 -0.92 -7.18 -1.18
CA HIS A 60 0.43 -7.23 -1.74
C HIS A 60 0.70 -5.95 -2.53
N ALA A 61 1.84 -5.33 -2.29
CA ALA A 61 2.21 -4.10 -2.98
C ALA A 61 3.72 -4.01 -3.20
N SER A 62 4.07 -3.42 -4.34
CA SER A 62 5.44 -3.06 -4.67
C SER A 62 5.54 -1.67 -5.25
N TYR A 63 6.61 -0.97 -4.90
CA TYR A 63 6.96 0.32 -5.48
C TYR A 63 8.35 0.24 -6.12
N ASP A 64 8.40 0.44 -7.43
CA ASP A 64 9.66 0.57 -8.18
C ASP A 64 10.19 2.00 -8.00
N SER A 65 10.91 2.21 -6.90
CA SER A 65 11.48 3.51 -6.55
C SER A 65 12.79 3.78 -7.29
N PRO A 66 13.29 5.04 -7.31
CA PRO A 66 14.64 5.34 -7.79
C PRO A 66 15.77 4.60 -7.06
N TYR A 67 15.50 4.03 -5.88
CA TYR A 67 16.46 3.28 -5.07
C TYR A 67 16.36 1.76 -5.28
N GLY A 68 15.44 1.31 -6.13
CA GLY A 68 15.12 -0.10 -6.32
C GLY A 68 13.71 -0.45 -5.82
N LYS A 69 13.35 -1.72 -6.00
CA LYS A 69 12.04 -2.24 -5.63
C LYS A 69 11.89 -2.31 -4.11
N ILE A 70 10.76 -1.82 -3.62
CA ILE A 70 10.33 -1.94 -2.23
C ILE A 70 9.03 -2.74 -2.23
N THR A 71 8.89 -3.71 -1.33
CA THR A 71 7.62 -4.43 -1.15
C THR A 71 7.12 -4.28 0.27
N SER A 72 5.79 -4.31 0.43
CA SER A 72 5.13 -4.31 1.74
C SER A 72 3.81 -5.05 1.61
N ASP A 73 3.84 -6.28 2.09
CA ASP A 73 2.74 -7.22 2.02
C ASP A 73 2.32 -7.58 3.44
N TRP A 74 1.02 -7.86 3.60
CA TRP A 74 0.49 -8.39 4.84
C TRP A 74 -0.72 -9.28 4.58
N LYS A 75 -0.95 -10.24 5.48
CA LYS A 75 -2.13 -11.10 5.46
C LYS A 75 -2.54 -11.51 6.87
N TYR A 76 -3.83 -11.60 7.09
CA TYR A 76 -4.37 -12.23 8.29
C TYR A 76 -4.29 -13.76 8.15
N GLU A 77 -3.75 -14.42 9.16
CA GLU A 77 -3.75 -15.87 9.28
C GLU A 77 -4.27 -16.26 10.67
N LYS A 78 -5.53 -16.68 10.79
CA LYS A 78 -6.15 -17.03 12.08
C LYS A 78 -6.01 -15.85 13.08
N ASN A 79 -5.26 -16.02 14.17
CA ASN A 79 -5.05 -15.03 15.23
C ASN A 79 -3.71 -14.30 15.11
N ARG A 80 -3.20 -14.13 13.89
CA ARG A 80 -1.95 -13.41 13.62
C ARG A 80 -2.01 -12.67 12.30
N ILE A 81 -1.14 -11.70 12.15
CA ILE A 81 -0.83 -11.02 10.91
C ILE A 81 0.60 -11.42 10.53
N VAL A 82 0.77 -11.84 9.27
CA VAL A 82 2.08 -12.10 8.68
C VAL A 82 2.40 -10.93 7.76
N TYR A 83 3.50 -10.24 8.03
CA TYR A 83 4.04 -9.15 7.22
C TYR A 83 5.27 -9.64 6.47
N THR A 84 5.37 -9.34 5.19
CA THR A 84 6.56 -9.60 4.39
C THR A 84 6.95 -8.35 3.62
N PHE A 85 8.22 -7.97 3.67
CA PHE A 85 8.71 -6.77 3.00
C PHE A 85 10.15 -6.95 2.51
N GLU A 86 10.46 -6.26 1.41
CA GLU A 86 11.76 -6.24 0.76
C GLU A 86 12.29 -4.80 0.74
N ILE A 87 13.51 -4.62 1.24
CA ILE A 87 14.22 -3.36 1.26
C ILE A 87 15.35 -3.44 0.22
N PRO A 88 15.43 -2.49 -0.72
CA PRO A 88 16.40 -2.55 -1.80
C PRO A 88 17.84 -2.38 -1.29
N ALA A 89 18.80 -2.83 -2.10
CA ALA A 89 20.22 -2.75 -1.80
C ALA A 89 20.66 -1.32 -1.45
N ASN A 90 21.63 -1.20 -0.53
CA ASN A 90 22.18 0.07 -0.04
C ASN A 90 21.18 1.01 0.67
N MET A 91 19.95 0.56 0.91
CA MET A 91 18.96 1.32 1.66
C MET A 91 18.76 0.77 3.08
N THR A 92 18.15 1.61 3.91
CA THR A 92 17.57 1.22 5.19
C THR A 92 16.12 1.69 5.25
N ALA A 93 15.29 0.97 5.98
CA ALA A 93 13.90 1.36 6.22
C ALA A 93 13.61 1.42 7.71
N THR A 94 12.79 2.40 8.11
CA THR A 94 12.11 2.37 9.41
C THR A 94 10.82 1.59 9.26
N VAL A 95 10.72 0.46 9.95
CA VAL A 95 9.54 -0.41 9.93
C VAL A 95 8.71 -0.15 11.19
N ARG A 96 7.39 0.01 11.01
CA ARG A 96 6.43 0.22 12.08
C ARG A 96 5.28 -0.75 11.91
N LEU A 97 5.22 -1.75 12.79
CA LEU A 97 4.13 -2.72 12.83
C LEU A 97 3.24 -2.41 14.03
N GLU A 98 1.95 -2.62 13.89
CA GLU A 98 0.99 -2.41 14.97
C GLU A 98 1.37 -3.27 16.20
N GLY A 99 1.40 -2.65 17.38
CA GLY A 99 1.75 -3.33 18.62
C GLY A 99 3.24 -3.69 18.79
N CYS A 100 4.12 -3.23 17.89
CA CYS A 100 5.57 -3.44 17.99
C CYS A 100 6.33 -2.12 18.13
N ASP A 101 7.49 -2.16 18.78
CA ASP A 101 8.43 -1.05 18.74
C ASP A 101 8.97 -0.85 17.32
N PRO A 102 9.16 0.40 16.87
CA PRO A 102 9.76 0.68 15.56
C PRO A 102 11.17 0.07 15.44
N GLU A 103 11.45 -0.55 14.30
CA GLU A 103 12.76 -1.13 14.00
C GLU A 103 13.38 -0.49 12.75
N THR A 104 14.71 -0.35 12.74
CA THR A 104 15.45 0.07 11.55
C THR A 104 16.12 -1.15 10.93
N LEU A 105 15.76 -1.46 9.68
CA LEU A 105 16.27 -2.61 8.95
C LEU A 105 17.12 -2.17 7.76
N LYS A 106 18.09 -3.01 7.40
CA LYS A 106 18.94 -2.84 6.22
C LYS A 106 18.29 -3.49 5.00
N ALA A 107 18.94 -3.40 3.85
CA ALA A 107 18.57 -4.15 2.66
C ALA A 107 18.38 -5.65 2.94
N GLY A 108 17.34 -6.23 2.36
CA GLY A 108 17.00 -7.64 2.52
C GLY A 108 15.50 -7.90 2.46
N SER A 109 15.15 -9.19 2.48
CA SER A 109 13.78 -9.66 2.59
C SER A 109 13.52 -10.12 4.02
N TYR A 110 12.36 -9.74 4.56
CA TYR A 110 12.01 -9.99 5.95
C TYR A 110 10.59 -10.53 6.05
N GLU A 111 10.40 -11.38 7.04
CA GLU A 111 9.08 -11.80 7.52
C GLU A 111 8.96 -11.39 8.99
N ARG A 112 7.77 -10.90 9.37
CA ARG A 112 7.38 -10.61 10.75
C ARG A 112 6.00 -11.19 11.01
N VAL A 113 5.82 -11.74 12.19
CA VAL A 113 4.55 -12.31 12.63
C VAL A 113 4.12 -11.61 13.90
N VAL A 114 2.94 -11.00 13.88
CA VAL A 114 2.34 -10.32 15.04
C VAL A 114 1.05 -11.04 15.40
N SER A 115 0.88 -11.38 16.68
CA SER A 115 -0.38 -11.99 17.15
C SER A 115 -1.44 -10.91 17.32
N LEU A 116 -2.70 -11.24 17.01
CA LEU A 116 -3.86 -10.37 17.21
C LEU A 116 -4.33 -10.36 18.66
#